data_AF-A0AAV1L623-F1
#
_entry.id   AF-A0AAV1L623-F1
#
_cell.length_a   1.000
_cell.length_b   1.000
_cell.length_c   1.000
_cell.angle_alpha   90.00
_cell.angle_beta   90.00
_cell.angle_gamma   90.00
#
_symmetry.space_group_name_H-M   'P 1'
#
loop_
_entity.id
_entity.type
_entity.pdbx_description
1 polymer ?
#
loop_
_entity_poly.entity_id
_entity_poly.type
_entity_poly.pdbx_seq_one_letter_code
_entity_poly.pdbx_strand_id
1 'polypeptide(L)'
;MKTQFALTATFLLVFDIVKCTETENIINENSMDTKSIVHKKPTTYIDLLIEDLQDQEWDESEKPCYDQILTVLINVRNSTLWATWIWDSIQFPTGQFYGARYHLGNFDQCLRREWSNDNLIFTQYCLVDITLADTKVDKKITDLNPYDRAERYFHIKTDYNLKFNILSWGVCTPKACQARSVERFVRTLLRISHLGTINPNPKIMVGNCQVTQIPSANSTGLYLLMLGAVLLTVIACAFTYFTSKHLASKSNSIVMKIVSAFDLNSNAADFISVGKDEIKVIHGIRFLTACIVVFLHVIIMNITFRAGNCLDINDSFKQYLGFLSHGSVVVDTYFMMSGLLLMKTIKPETGRTISPFNMLLHRYFRLIWIFIITVLITITASPYLYHGPLWFKFAKVEQDACKKNWWVGFLMLGNYIDTSNICNLVTWYVPADFHLAAVSTIMYWLYQKNRRGGQYFFGLVIIVSLILPGLNTYLNQLSAITVFDFNFVNKFRIILQRR
;
A
#
# COMPACT_ATOMS: atom_id res chain seq x y z
N MET A 1 24.29 31.61 -19.69
CA MET A 1 24.70 30.24 -20.10
C MET A 1 25.58 29.68 -18.98
N LYS A 2 25.16 28.53 -18.41
CA LYS A 2 25.87 27.68 -17.42
C LYS A 2 26.04 28.23 -15.98
N THR A 3 25.08 27.87 -15.15
CA THR A 3 25.29 27.56 -13.71
C THR A 3 24.70 26.18 -13.46
N GLN A 4 25.56 25.21 -13.18
CA GLN A 4 25.22 23.83 -12.86
C GLN A 4 26.22 23.37 -11.78
N PHE A 5 25.74 22.54 -10.86
CA PHE A 5 26.47 21.79 -9.82
C PHE A 5 26.99 22.56 -8.60
N ALA A 6 26.22 22.51 -7.51
CA ALA A 6 26.72 22.17 -6.16
C ALA A 6 25.55 22.27 -5.14
N LEU A 7 24.85 21.16 -4.90
CA LEU A 7 24.03 20.97 -3.69
C LEU A 7 23.89 19.47 -3.43
N THR A 8 25.05 18.87 -3.15
CA THR A 8 25.25 17.54 -2.57
C THR A 8 26.07 17.73 -1.31
N ALA A 9 25.41 18.03 -0.18
CA ALA A 9 26.07 18.12 1.13
C ALA A 9 25.04 18.09 2.27
N THR A 10 24.33 16.98 2.46
CA THR A 10 23.80 16.61 3.78
C THR A 10 23.57 15.09 3.84
N PHE A 11 24.66 14.35 3.69
CA PHE A 11 24.75 12.93 4.00
C PHE A 11 26.14 12.73 4.63
N LEU A 12 26.17 12.00 5.75
CA LEU A 12 27.32 11.50 6.53
C LEU A 12 27.70 12.27 7.82
N LEU A 13 28.08 11.44 8.81
CA LEU A 13 28.51 11.71 10.20
C LEU A 13 27.32 11.77 11.17
N VAL A 14 27.10 10.80 12.06
CA VAL A 14 28.05 10.22 13.00
C VAL A 14 27.80 8.71 13.18
N PHE A 15 28.80 7.91 12.81
CA PHE A 15 28.99 6.56 13.34
C PHE A 15 29.61 6.73 14.74
N ASP A 16 28.88 6.39 15.80
CA ASP A 16 29.50 6.17 17.09
C ASP A 16 30.05 4.73 17.14
N ILE A 17 31.37 4.66 17.04
CA ILE A 17 32.16 3.47 17.30
C ILE A 17 32.14 3.25 18.81
N VAL A 18 31.34 2.30 19.28
CA VAL A 18 31.45 1.76 20.65
C VAL A 18 32.76 0.98 20.72
N LYS A 19 33.80 1.61 21.27
CA LYS A 19 35.00 0.92 21.76
C LYS A 19 34.64 0.21 23.06
N CYS A 20 34.55 -1.11 23.04
CA CYS A 20 34.63 -1.90 24.27
C CYS A 20 36.06 -1.84 24.78
N THR A 21 36.27 -1.19 25.91
CA THR A 21 37.50 -1.32 26.70
C THR A 21 37.49 -2.66 27.42
N GLU A 22 38.44 -3.53 27.08
CA GLU A 22 38.81 -4.69 27.89
C GLU A 22 39.47 -4.19 29.19
N THR A 23 38.87 -4.52 30.32
CA THR A 23 39.55 -4.54 31.62
C THR A 23 40.01 -5.97 31.89
N GLU A 24 41.32 -6.20 31.78
CA GLU A 24 41.99 -7.34 32.38
C GLU A 24 41.88 -7.24 33.91
N ASN A 25 41.32 -8.26 34.55
CA ASN A 25 41.52 -8.50 35.98
C ASN A 25 42.08 -9.91 36.15
N ILE A 26 43.26 -9.95 36.78
CA ILE A 26 44.06 -11.13 37.05
C ILE A 26 43.43 -11.95 38.18
N ILE A 27 43.18 -13.22 37.84
CA ILE A 27 43.19 -14.49 38.58
C ILE A 27 43.29 -14.41 40.12
N ASN A 28 42.38 -15.14 40.80
CA ASN A 28 42.78 -16.04 41.87
C ASN A 28 41.97 -17.35 41.76
N GLU A 29 42.66 -18.40 41.33
CA GLU A 29 42.21 -19.78 41.38
C GLU A 29 42.12 -20.23 42.84
N ASN A 30 40.97 -20.78 43.24
CA ASN A 30 40.91 -21.75 44.31
C ASN A 30 40.19 -22.98 43.76
N SER A 31 40.95 -24.06 43.66
CA SER A 31 40.55 -25.40 43.25
C SER A 31 39.42 -25.92 44.14
N MET A 32 38.31 -26.32 43.52
CA MET A 32 37.29 -27.12 44.18
C MET A 32 36.94 -28.31 43.29
N ASP A 33 37.00 -29.49 43.91
CA ASP A 33 36.96 -30.83 43.32
C ASP A 33 35.94 -31.02 42.20
N THR A 34 36.43 -31.44 41.03
CA THR A 34 35.62 -31.83 39.89
C THR A 34 35.09 -33.25 40.11
N LYS A 35 33.91 -33.37 40.74
CA LYS A 35 33.06 -34.54 40.49
C LYS A 35 32.62 -34.48 39.03
N SER A 36 32.86 -35.55 38.27
CA SER A 36 32.45 -35.68 36.88
C SER A 36 30.92 -35.66 36.77
N ILE A 37 30.35 -34.46 36.64
CA ILE A 37 28.98 -34.28 36.18
C ILE A 37 29.03 -34.56 34.69
N VAL A 38 28.40 -35.65 34.25
CA VAL A 38 28.06 -35.85 32.85
C VAL A 38 27.16 -34.68 32.47
N HIS A 39 27.73 -33.63 31.87
CA HIS A 39 26.97 -32.49 31.37
C HIS A 39 26.11 -32.97 30.21
N LYS A 40 24.87 -33.37 30.52
CA LYS A 40 23.82 -33.52 29.52
C LYS A 40 23.70 -32.16 28.83
N LYS A 41 23.99 -32.12 27.53
CA LYS A 41 23.95 -30.89 26.74
C LYS A 41 22.59 -30.19 27.01
N PRO A 42 22.57 -28.89 27.35
CA PRO A 42 21.32 -28.22 27.66
C PRO A 42 20.38 -28.31 26.46
N THR A 43 19.16 -28.76 26.68
CA THR A 43 18.11 -28.85 25.65
C THR A 43 17.83 -27.45 25.12
N THR A 44 18.10 -27.25 23.83
CA THR A 44 17.79 -26.00 23.12
C THR A 44 16.33 -26.00 22.68
N TYR A 45 15.77 -24.83 22.37
CA TYR A 45 14.41 -24.77 21.81
C TYR A 45 14.31 -25.46 20.43
N ILE A 46 15.42 -25.56 19.67
CA ILE A 46 15.49 -26.33 18.43
C ILE A 46 15.30 -27.82 18.72
N ASP A 47 15.79 -28.31 19.86
CA ASP A 47 15.60 -29.70 20.26
C ASP A 47 14.13 -30.01 20.55
N LEU A 48 13.44 -29.10 21.24
CA LEU A 48 12.00 -29.18 21.50
C LEU A 48 11.17 -29.12 20.22
N LEU A 49 11.58 -28.31 19.24
CA LEU A 49 10.93 -28.24 17.92
C LEU A 49 11.06 -29.55 17.15
N ILE A 50 12.24 -30.15 17.18
CA ILE A 50 12.49 -31.43 16.50
C ILE A 50 11.64 -32.54 17.13
N GLU A 51 11.57 -32.59 18.46
CA GLU A 51 10.75 -33.56 19.20
C GLU A 51 9.25 -33.39 18.89
N ASP A 52 8.69 -32.17 18.99
CA ASP A 52 7.27 -31.92 18.68
C ASP A 52 6.92 -32.20 17.20
N LEU A 53 7.86 -32.03 16.27
CA LEU A 53 7.63 -32.39 14.86
C LEU A 53 7.66 -33.90 14.61
N GLN A 54 8.54 -34.63 15.30
CA GLN A 54 8.67 -36.09 15.19
C GLN A 54 7.49 -36.83 15.80
N ASP A 55 6.89 -36.28 16.85
CA ASP A 55 5.71 -36.84 17.51
C ASP A 55 4.41 -36.65 16.70
N GLN A 56 4.43 -35.82 15.66
CA GLN A 56 3.26 -35.57 14.82
C GLN A 56 3.09 -36.60 13.72
N GLU A 57 1.83 -36.95 13.44
CA GLU A 57 1.46 -37.75 12.28
C GLU A 57 1.33 -36.88 11.02
N TRP A 58 2.15 -37.19 10.00
CA TRP A 58 2.20 -36.50 8.72
C TRP A 58 1.64 -37.38 7.58
N ASP A 59 0.78 -36.79 6.75
CA ASP A 59 0.23 -37.47 5.58
C ASP A 59 1.35 -37.71 4.54
N GLU A 60 1.19 -38.71 3.67
CA GLU A 60 2.22 -39.03 2.66
C GLU A 60 2.54 -37.87 1.71
N SER A 61 1.54 -37.04 1.40
CA SER A 61 1.70 -35.83 0.59
C SER A 61 2.51 -34.73 1.29
N GLU A 62 2.62 -34.77 2.62
CA GLU A 62 3.33 -33.79 3.43
C GLU A 62 4.74 -34.24 3.81
N LYS A 63 5.06 -35.54 3.68
CA LYS A 63 6.39 -36.13 3.98
C LYS A 63 7.57 -35.34 3.36
N PRO A 64 7.54 -34.92 2.08
CA PRO A 64 8.66 -34.18 1.49
C PRO A 64 8.93 -32.84 2.19
N CYS A 65 7.89 -32.17 2.69
CA CYS A 65 8.02 -30.93 3.46
C CYS A 65 8.59 -31.23 4.85
N TYR A 66 8.05 -32.24 5.53
CA TYR A 66 8.51 -32.68 6.85
C TYR A 66 10.01 -33.03 6.84
N ASP A 67 10.45 -33.87 5.90
CA ASP A 67 11.85 -34.32 5.80
C ASP A 67 12.79 -33.12 5.57
N GLN A 68 12.39 -32.16 4.74
CA GLN A 68 13.18 -30.96 4.48
C GLN A 68 13.21 -30.01 5.68
N ILE A 69 12.10 -29.82 6.40
CA ILE A 69 12.07 -29.02 7.64
C ILE A 69 12.97 -29.67 8.69
N LEU A 70 12.86 -30.98 8.89
CA LEU A 70 13.68 -31.72 9.84
C LEU A 70 15.17 -31.61 9.47
N THR A 71 15.51 -31.73 8.19
CA THR A 71 16.87 -31.54 7.68
C THR A 71 17.38 -30.15 8.01
N VAL A 72 16.58 -29.09 7.80
CA VAL A 72 16.96 -27.72 8.19
C VAL A 72 17.22 -27.65 9.70
N LEU A 73 16.31 -28.13 10.54
CA LEU A 73 16.44 -28.04 12.00
C LEU A 73 17.66 -28.79 12.56
N ILE A 74 17.95 -30.00 12.05
CA ILE A 74 19.16 -30.76 12.43
C ILE A 74 20.42 -29.97 12.05
N ASN A 75 20.40 -29.32 10.89
CA ASN A 75 21.54 -28.54 10.41
C ASN A 75 21.66 -27.17 11.12
N VAL A 76 20.56 -26.61 11.63
CA VAL A 76 20.56 -25.45 12.55
C VAL A 76 21.16 -25.86 13.90
N ARG A 77 20.76 -27.01 14.45
CA ARG A 77 21.34 -27.59 15.68
C ARG A 77 22.86 -27.77 15.54
N ASN A 78 23.32 -28.15 14.35
CA ASN A 78 24.74 -28.29 14.03
C ASN A 78 25.44 -26.97 13.63
N SER A 79 24.74 -25.83 13.73
CA SER A 79 25.25 -24.49 13.41
C SER A 79 25.81 -24.35 11.98
N THR A 80 25.24 -25.09 11.02
CA THR A 80 25.66 -24.97 9.62
C THR A 80 25.12 -23.68 9.01
N LEU A 81 25.97 -22.98 8.24
CA LEU A 81 25.65 -21.64 7.75
C LEU A 81 24.37 -21.57 6.90
N TRP A 82 24.18 -22.53 5.98
CA TRP A 82 23.04 -22.51 5.07
C TRP A 82 21.70 -22.70 5.79
N ALA A 83 21.65 -23.59 6.79
CA ALA A 83 20.44 -23.87 7.52
C ALA A 83 20.14 -22.75 8.53
N THR A 84 21.18 -22.24 9.21
CA THR A 84 21.07 -21.07 10.08
C THR A 84 20.64 -19.83 9.30
N TRP A 85 21.09 -19.63 8.07
CA TRP A 85 20.64 -18.53 7.21
C TRP A 85 19.13 -18.60 6.92
N ILE A 86 18.60 -19.77 6.60
CA ILE A 86 17.16 -19.99 6.40
C ILE A 86 16.42 -19.73 7.72
N TRP A 87 16.92 -20.28 8.82
CA TRP A 87 16.29 -20.16 10.13
C TRP A 87 16.25 -18.73 10.66
N ASP A 88 17.34 -17.99 10.53
CA ASP A 88 17.50 -16.60 10.96
C ASP A 88 16.56 -15.64 10.20
N SER A 89 16.11 -16.03 9.00
CA SER A 89 15.08 -15.27 8.29
C SER A 89 13.71 -15.30 9.00
N ILE A 90 13.48 -16.24 9.92
CA ILE A 90 12.25 -16.40 10.70
C ILE A 90 12.45 -15.74 12.07
N GLN A 91 11.70 -14.67 12.33
CA GLN A 91 11.70 -14.01 13.64
C GLN A 91 10.42 -14.36 14.40
N PHE A 92 10.56 -14.82 15.65
CA PHE A 92 9.40 -15.07 16.49
C PHE A 92 8.62 -13.77 16.75
N PRO A 93 7.28 -13.82 16.80
CA PRO A 93 6.49 -12.63 17.04
C PRO A 93 6.76 -12.03 18.44
N THR A 94 6.90 -10.71 18.53
CA THR A 94 7.10 -9.97 19.79
C THR A 94 6.32 -8.64 19.83
N GLY A 95 5.89 -8.17 21.00
CA GLY A 95 5.26 -6.84 21.13
C GLY A 95 3.76 -6.79 20.80
N GLN A 96 3.07 -7.93 20.77
CA GLN A 96 1.64 -8.04 20.45
C GLN A 96 0.77 -7.27 21.45
N PHE A 97 1.15 -7.27 22.73
CA PHE A 97 0.49 -6.50 23.78
C PHE A 97 0.65 -4.99 23.60
N TYR A 98 1.61 -4.55 22.80
CA TYR A 98 1.81 -3.14 22.45
C TYR A 98 1.34 -2.79 21.03
N GLY A 99 0.62 -3.72 20.40
CA GLY A 99 0.00 -3.54 19.10
C GLY A 99 0.89 -3.85 17.90
N ALA A 100 1.99 -4.59 18.07
CA ALA A 100 2.74 -5.11 16.93
C ALA A 100 1.88 -6.13 16.16
N ARG A 101 1.59 -5.82 14.89
CA ARG A 101 0.74 -6.65 14.03
C ARG A 101 1.51 -7.49 13.02
N TYR A 102 2.58 -6.93 12.46
CA TYR A 102 3.33 -7.54 11.37
C TYR A 102 4.69 -8.00 11.86
N HIS A 103 4.94 -9.31 11.76
CA HIS A 103 6.22 -9.95 12.07
C HIS A 103 6.71 -10.58 10.77
N LEU A 104 7.42 -9.81 9.96
CA LEU A 104 7.69 -10.21 8.57
C LEU A 104 8.96 -11.04 8.43
N GLY A 105 9.79 -11.12 9.46
CA GLY A 105 11.13 -11.70 9.34
C GLY A 105 11.94 -11.03 8.23
N ASN A 106 12.96 -11.72 7.73
CA ASN A 106 13.76 -11.24 6.60
C ASN A 106 13.32 -11.91 5.30
N PHE A 107 12.39 -11.26 4.60
CA PHE A 107 11.82 -11.72 3.33
C PHE A 107 12.90 -12.00 2.27
N ASP A 108 13.82 -11.06 2.05
CA ASP A 108 14.84 -11.17 1.02
C ASP A 108 15.87 -12.25 1.37
N GLN A 109 16.23 -12.40 2.64
CA GLN A 109 17.12 -13.48 3.10
C GLN A 109 16.52 -14.87 2.89
N CYS A 110 15.22 -15.04 3.17
CA CYS A 110 14.52 -16.31 2.96
C CYS A 110 14.56 -16.73 1.49
N LEU A 111 14.36 -15.78 0.57
CA LEU A 111 14.28 -16.06 -0.85
C LEU A 111 15.67 -16.07 -1.52
N ARG A 112 16.63 -15.25 -1.08
CA ARG A 112 17.95 -15.16 -1.70
C ARG A 112 18.69 -16.49 -1.67
N ARG A 113 19.06 -16.98 -2.86
CA ARG A 113 19.91 -18.16 -3.02
C ARG A 113 21.37 -17.73 -3.05
N GLU A 114 22.05 -17.80 -1.91
CA GLU A 114 23.49 -17.53 -1.84
C GLU A 114 24.32 -18.73 -2.35
N TRP A 115 23.78 -19.95 -2.19
CA TRP A 115 24.48 -21.19 -2.55
C TRP A 115 23.86 -21.85 -3.78
N SER A 116 24.65 -21.94 -4.85
CA SER A 116 24.23 -22.47 -6.17
C SER A 116 24.28 -24.00 -6.30
N ASN A 117 24.64 -24.75 -5.24
CA ASN A 117 24.69 -26.20 -5.31
C ASN A 117 23.28 -26.78 -5.50
N ASP A 118 23.11 -27.69 -6.46
CA ASP A 118 21.81 -28.25 -6.86
C ASP A 118 21.16 -29.14 -5.78
N ASN A 119 21.92 -29.52 -4.75
CA ASN A 119 21.44 -30.37 -3.66
C ASN A 119 20.84 -29.59 -2.48
N LEU A 120 20.83 -28.25 -2.52
CA LEU A 120 20.30 -27.44 -1.42
C LEU A 120 18.80 -27.19 -1.54
N ILE A 121 18.14 -27.09 -0.38
CA ILE A 121 16.69 -26.94 -0.27
C ILE A 121 16.24 -25.61 -0.88
N PHE A 122 15.31 -25.67 -1.82
CA PHE A 122 14.61 -24.48 -2.32
C PHE A 122 13.64 -23.99 -1.26
N THR A 123 13.67 -22.69 -0.97
CA THR A 123 12.79 -22.05 0.00
C THR A 123 11.62 -21.33 -0.67
N GLN A 124 10.60 -21.07 0.13
CA GLN A 124 9.48 -20.17 -0.15
C GLN A 124 9.15 -19.36 1.10
N TYR A 125 8.75 -18.11 0.91
CA TYR A 125 8.30 -17.23 1.97
C TYR A 125 6.78 -17.25 2.04
N CYS A 126 6.21 -17.63 3.18
CA CYS A 126 4.76 -17.66 3.40
C CYS A 126 4.36 -16.60 4.43
N LEU A 127 3.38 -15.77 4.08
CA LEU A 127 2.75 -14.86 5.05
C LEU A 127 1.50 -15.51 5.62
N VAL A 128 1.46 -15.67 6.94
CA VAL A 128 0.42 -16.42 7.66
C VAL A 128 -0.31 -15.49 8.61
N ASP A 129 -1.63 -15.51 8.60
CA ASP A 129 -2.46 -14.75 9.52
C ASP A 129 -2.94 -15.65 10.67
N ILE A 130 -2.68 -15.22 11.90
CA ILE A 130 -2.98 -15.97 13.12
C ILE A 130 -3.98 -15.17 13.93
N THR A 131 -5.15 -15.76 14.16
CA THR A 131 -6.17 -15.18 15.05
C THR A 131 -5.94 -15.69 16.47
N LEU A 132 -5.49 -14.79 17.34
CA LEU A 132 -5.22 -15.05 18.75
C LEU A 132 -6.49 -15.11 19.61
N ALA A 133 -7.53 -14.35 19.25
CA ALA A 133 -8.80 -14.33 19.96
C ALA A 133 -9.99 -14.03 19.02
N ASP A 134 -11.13 -14.65 19.31
CA ASP A 134 -12.37 -14.48 18.54
C ASP A 134 -13.03 -13.11 18.78
N THR A 135 -13.65 -12.55 17.75
CA THR A 135 -14.26 -11.20 17.78
C THR A 135 -15.67 -11.16 18.36
N LYS A 136 -16.13 -12.20 19.07
CA LYS A 136 -17.54 -12.31 19.50
C LYS A 136 -17.88 -11.42 20.69
N VAL A 137 -16.89 -11.01 21.49
CA VAL A 137 -17.09 -10.15 22.68
C VAL A 137 -16.01 -9.06 22.65
N ASP A 138 -16.34 -7.88 22.13
CA ASP A 138 -15.42 -6.75 22.13
C ASP A 138 -15.58 -5.94 23.45
N LYS A 139 -14.52 -5.85 24.25
CA LYS A 139 -14.47 -4.98 25.46
C LYS A 139 -13.70 -3.69 25.21
N LYS A 140 -13.88 -2.68 26.06
CA LYS A 140 -13.08 -1.44 26.03
C LYS A 140 -11.82 -1.60 26.90
N ILE A 141 -10.78 -0.81 26.58
CA ILE A 141 -9.49 -0.82 27.32
C ILE A 141 -9.65 -0.53 28.82
N THR A 142 -10.70 0.19 29.23
CA THR A 142 -10.92 0.57 30.63
C THR A 142 -11.17 -0.60 31.60
N ASP A 143 -11.44 -1.81 31.10
CA ASP A 143 -11.83 -2.97 31.90
C ASP A 143 -10.65 -3.93 32.21
N LEU A 144 -9.42 -3.41 32.21
CA LEU A 144 -8.20 -4.20 32.38
C LEU A 144 -7.93 -4.57 33.83
N ASN A 145 -7.80 -5.87 34.10
CA ASN A 145 -7.29 -6.41 35.36
C ASN A 145 -5.96 -7.15 35.08
N PRO A 146 -4.84 -6.81 35.73
CA PRO A 146 -3.55 -7.47 35.49
C PRO A 146 -3.52 -8.96 35.85
N TYR A 147 -4.48 -9.44 36.67
CA TYR A 147 -4.59 -10.84 37.06
C TYR A 147 -5.53 -11.66 36.14
N ASP A 148 -6.14 -11.02 35.15
CA ASP A 148 -6.92 -11.72 34.14
C ASP A 148 -6.03 -12.54 33.19
N ARG A 149 -6.61 -13.56 32.55
CA ARG A 149 -5.91 -14.30 31.50
C ARG A 149 -5.51 -13.35 30.36
N ALA A 150 -4.27 -13.47 29.91
CA ALA A 150 -3.71 -12.74 28.77
C ALA A 150 -4.60 -12.77 27.51
N GLU A 151 -5.28 -13.89 27.23
CA GLU A 151 -6.22 -14.04 26.12
C GLU A 151 -7.31 -12.95 26.11
N ARG A 152 -7.79 -12.54 27.30
CA ARG A 152 -8.81 -11.48 27.43
C ARG A 152 -8.35 -10.14 26.88
N TYR A 153 -7.04 -9.88 26.91
CA TYR A 153 -6.47 -8.65 26.35
C TYR A 153 -6.75 -8.53 24.85
N PHE A 154 -6.73 -9.65 24.12
CA PHE A 154 -6.96 -9.66 22.68
C PHE A 154 -8.43 -9.52 22.29
N HIS A 155 -9.36 -9.63 23.24
CA HIS A 155 -10.78 -9.30 23.02
C HIS A 155 -11.07 -7.79 23.17
N ILE A 156 -10.07 -6.99 23.53
CA ILE A 156 -10.23 -5.55 23.74
C ILE A 156 -10.05 -4.80 22.41
N LYS A 157 -10.85 -3.75 22.23
CA LYS A 157 -10.67 -2.76 21.17
C LYS A 157 -10.33 -1.39 21.74
N THR A 158 -9.54 -0.62 21.00
CA THR A 158 -9.29 0.79 21.32
C THR A 158 -10.51 1.67 20.99
N ASP A 159 -10.47 2.94 21.41
CA ASP A 159 -11.48 3.95 21.06
C ASP A 159 -11.63 4.15 19.54
N TYR A 160 -10.55 3.95 18.78
CA TYR A 160 -10.54 3.97 17.30
C TYR A 160 -10.72 2.57 16.69
N ASN A 161 -11.40 1.67 17.43
CA ASN A 161 -11.71 0.29 17.06
C ASN A 161 -10.50 -0.57 16.65
N LEU A 162 -9.26 -0.19 16.99
CA LEU A 162 -8.10 -1.02 16.69
C LEU A 162 -8.20 -2.32 17.48
N LYS A 163 -8.07 -3.45 16.77
CA LYS A 163 -8.07 -4.80 17.33
C LYS A 163 -6.67 -5.40 17.21
N PHE A 164 -6.23 -6.08 18.26
CA PHE A 164 -4.92 -6.73 18.34
C PHE A 164 -5.01 -8.25 18.23
N ASN A 165 -6.18 -8.77 17.86
CA ASN A 165 -6.48 -10.19 17.88
C ASN A 165 -5.95 -10.97 16.67
N ILE A 166 -5.38 -10.29 15.67
CA ILE A 166 -4.81 -10.89 14.47
C ILE A 166 -3.37 -10.42 14.31
N LEU A 167 -2.45 -11.37 14.17
CA LEU A 167 -1.05 -11.12 13.82
C LEU A 167 -0.74 -11.72 12.45
N SER A 168 0.12 -11.06 11.68
CA SER A 168 0.64 -11.57 10.42
C SER A 168 2.11 -11.98 10.60
N TRP A 169 2.42 -13.24 10.34
CA TRP A 169 3.77 -13.80 10.51
C TRP A 169 4.36 -14.29 9.18
N GLY A 170 5.53 -13.78 8.83
CA GLY A 170 6.37 -14.27 7.75
C GLY A 170 7.20 -15.46 8.20
N VAL A 171 7.01 -16.61 7.53
CA VAL A 171 7.79 -17.82 7.79
C VAL A 171 8.46 -18.31 6.51
N CYS A 172 9.73 -18.68 6.63
CA CYS A 172 10.49 -19.29 5.56
C CYS A 172 10.36 -20.81 5.67
N THR A 173 9.91 -21.45 4.58
CA THR A 173 9.72 -22.90 4.55
C THR A 173 10.30 -23.48 3.28
N PRO A 174 10.58 -24.79 3.22
CA PRO A 174 10.92 -25.43 1.97
C PRO A 174 9.80 -25.29 0.93
N LYS A 175 10.15 -25.17 -0.36
CA LYS A 175 9.24 -25.06 -1.51
C LYS A 175 8.32 -26.29 -1.63
N ALA A 176 8.75 -27.45 -1.12
CA ALA A 176 7.94 -28.66 -1.07
C ALA A 176 6.70 -28.54 -0.17
N CYS A 177 6.66 -27.55 0.73
CA CYS A 177 5.58 -27.38 1.68
C CYS A 177 4.30 -26.84 1.03
N GLN A 178 3.19 -27.51 1.30
CA GLN A 178 1.86 -27.05 0.94
C GLN A 178 1.28 -26.19 2.07
N ALA A 179 0.19 -25.47 1.82
CA ALA A 179 -0.44 -24.59 2.80
C ALA A 179 -0.75 -25.31 4.14
N ARG A 180 -1.22 -26.56 4.08
CA ARG A 180 -1.51 -27.38 5.27
C ARG A 180 -0.25 -27.70 6.08
N SER A 181 0.84 -28.03 5.41
CA SER A 181 2.12 -28.35 6.04
C SER A 181 2.75 -27.12 6.70
N VAL A 182 2.63 -25.95 6.05
CA VAL A 182 3.02 -24.66 6.63
C VAL A 182 2.17 -24.35 7.87
N GLU A 183 0.86 -24.60 7.84
CA GLU A 183 -0.01 -24.41 9.00
C GLU A 183 0.46 -25.25 10.21
N ARG A 184 0.74 -26.54 10.00
CA ARG A 184 1.27 -27.45 11.03
C ARG A 184 2.59 -26.94 11.59
N PHE A 185 3.53 -26.59 10.72
CA PHE A 185 4.84 -26.08 11.13
C PHE A 185 4.73 -24.79 11.97
N VAL A 186 3.90 -23.83 11.53
CA VAL A 186 3.63 -22.60 12.28
C VAL A 186 3.00 -22.90 13.64
N ARG A 187 2.07 -23.87 13.71
CA ARG A 187 1.46 -24.30 14.97
C ARG A 187 2.51 -24.82 15.96
N THR A 188 3.47 -25.63 15.50
CA THR A 188 4.60 -26.09 16.31
C THR A 188 5.47 -24.93 16.80
N LEU A 189 5.82 -23.99 15.92
CA LEU A 189 6.57 -22.81 16.33
C LEU A 189 5.81 -21.99 17.38
N LEU A 190 4.49 -21.82 17.22
CA LEU A 190 3.66 -21.08 18.16
C LEU A 190 3.59 -21.75 19.54
N ARG A 191 3.49 -23.07 19.61
CA ARG A 191 3.42 -23.83 20.87
C ARG A 191 4.63 -23.58 21.77
N ILE A 192 5.80 -23.41 21.18
CA ILE A 192 7.06 -23.16 21.91
C ILE A 192 7.24 -21.67 22.23
N SER A 193 6.51 -20.79 21.53
CA SER A 193 6.48 -19.38 21.84
C SER A 193 5.54 -19.07 23.00
N HIS A 194 5.71 -17.88 23.60
CA HIS A 194 4.79 -17.36 24.61
C HIS A 194 3.34 -17.18 24.10
N LEU A 195 3.09 -17.19 22.80
CA LEU A 195 1.74 -17.10 22.24
C LEU A 195 0.98 -18.43 22.32
N GLY A 196 1.69 -19.57 22.35
CA GLY A 196 1.08 -20.89 22.46
C GLY A 196 0.40 -21.13 23.81
N THR A 197 0.85 -20.44 24.87
CA THR A 197 0.20 -20.48 26.19
C THR A 197 -1.05 -19.61 26.27
N ILE A 198 -1.16 -18.60 25.39
CA ILE A 198 -2.31 -17.68 25.33
C ILE A 198 -3.47 -18.33 24.61
N ASN A 199 -3.21 -18.85 23.40
CA ASN A 199 -4.19 -19.61 22.64
C ASN A 199 -3.51 -20.87 22.09
N PRO A 200 -3.78 -22.06 22.65
CA PRO A 200 -3.14 -23.31 22.21
C PRO A 200 -3.65 -23.78 20.85
N ASN A 201 -4.83 -23.32 20.42
CA ASN A 201 -5.46 -23.69 19.16
C ASN A 201 -5.88 -22.45 18.36
N PRO A 202 -4.92 -21.60 17.96
CA PRO A 202 -5.26 -20.41 17.19
C PRO A 202 -5.72 -20.82 15.80
N LYS A 203 -6.58 -19.98 15.21
CA LYS A 203 -6.95 -20.13 13.79
C LYS A 203 -5.81 -19.59 12.95
N ILE A 204 -5.16 -20.46 12.19
CA ILE A 204 -4.02 -20.14 11.33
C ILE A 204 -4.52 -20.17 9.88
N MET A 205 -4.32 -19.07 9.17
CA MET A 205 -4.68 -18.96 7.76
C MET A 205 -3.41 -18.67 6.96
N VAL A 206 -2.95 -19.67 6.21
CA VAL A 206 -1.77 -19.53 5.36
C VAL A 206 -2.17 -18.72 4.13
N GLY A 207 -1.59 -17.52 4.00
CA GLY A 207 -1.75 -16.68 2.83
C GLY A 207 -0.92 -17.19 1.65
N ASN A 208 -0.65 -16.31 0.69
CA ASN A 208 0.15 -16.68 -0.46
C ASN A 208 1.63 -16.87 -0.08
N CYS A 209 2.17 -18.03 -0.47
CA CYS A 209 3.60 -18.29 -0.44
C CYS A 209 4.27 -17.80 -1.74
N GLN A 210 5.41 -17.15 -1.59
CA GLN A 210 6.21 -16.58 -2.67
C GLN A 210 7.52 -17.36 -2.80
N VAL A 211 7.95 -17.57 -4.03
CA VAL A 211 9.23 -18.22 -4.37
C VAL A 211 10.07 -17.22 -5.18
N THR A 212 11.38 -17.47 -5.29
CA THR A 212 12.32 -16.68 -6.12
C THR A 212 12.02 -16.67 -7.61
N GLN A 213 10.99 -17.37 -8.07
CA GLN A 213 10.63 -17.37 -9.47
C GLN A 213 9.88 -16.09 -9.85
N ILE A 214 10.31 -15.53 -10.99
CA ILE A 214 9.61 -14.51 -11.76
C ILE A 214 8.10 -14.85 -11.75
N PRO A 215 7.21 -13.89 -11.48
CA PRO A 215 5.77 -14.17 -11.42
C PRO A 215 5.35 -14.99 -12.63
N SER A 216 4.71 -16.15 -12.40
CA SER A 216 4.08 -16.96 -13.46
C SER A 216 2.84 -16.27 -14.08
N ALA A 217 2.66 -14.98 -13.80
CA ALA A 217 1.63 -14.16 -14.37
C ALA A 217 1.84 -14.04 -15.89
N ASN A 218 0.74 -13.93 -16.62
CA ASN A 218 0.74 -13.71 -18.05
C ASN A 218 1.41 -12.35 -18.36
N SER A 219 2.70 -12.37 -18.66
CA SER A 219 3.55 -11.19 -18.90
C SER A 219 3.28 -10.50 -20.23
N THR A 220 2.42 -11.08 -21.06
CA THR A 220 1.96 -10.52 -22.34
C THR A 220 1.49 -9.07 -22.18
N GLY A 221 0.70 -8.77 -21.15
CA GLY A 221 0.20 -7.41 -20.91
C GLY A 221 1.31 -6.38 -20.64
N LEU A 222 2.36 -6.79 -19.90
CA LEU A 222 3.52 -5.94 -19.62
C LEU A 222 4.33 -5.70 -20.89
N TYR A 223 4.59 -6.75 -21.68
CA TYR A 223 5.31 -6.62 -22.95
C TYR A 223 4.56 -5.74 -23.95
N LEU A 224 3.23 -5.85 -24.02
CA LEU A 224 2.39 -4.98 -24.84
C LEU A 224 2.46 -3.51 -24.37
N LEU A 225 2.44 -3.27 -23.06
CA LEU A 225 2.59 -1.92 -22.51
C LEU A 225 3.96 -1.32 -22.86
N MET A 226 5.04 -2.10 -22.69
CA MET A 226 6.40 -1.69 -23.03
C MET A 226 6.55 -1.44 -24.54
N LEU A 227 6.04 -2.35 -25.38
CA LEU A 227 6.04 -2.20 -26.83
C LEU A 227 5.27 -0.95 -27.26
N GLY A 228 4.10 -0.70 -26.68
CA GLY A 228 3.30 0.50 -26.94
C GLY A 228 4.03 1.78 -26.55
N ALA A 229 4.74 1.79 -25.41
CA ALA A 229 5.55 2.92 -24.98
C ALA A 229 6.72 3.17 -25.96
N VAL A 230 7.45 2.11 -26.35
CA VAL A 230 8.55 2.20 -27.33
C VAL A 230 8.03 2.71 -28.68
N LEU A 231 6.91 2.17 -29.17
CA LEU A 231 6.31 2.60 -30.43
C LEU A 231 5.91 4.08 -30.37
N LEU A 232 5.29 4.53 -29.27
CA LEU A 232 4.92 5.93 -29.07
C LEU A 232 6.15 6.84 -29.07
N THR A 233 7.24 6.44 -28.41
CA THR A 233 8.51 7.17 -28.41
C THR A 233 9.13 7.23 -29.81
N VAL A 234 9.13 6.12 -30.56
CA VAL A 234 9.62 6.08 -31.94
C VAL A 234 8.81 7.00 -32.85
N ILE A 235 7.47 6.98 -32.74
CA ILE A 235 6.58 7.87 -33.49
C ILE A 235 6.86 9.33 -33.15
N ALA A 236 6.97 9.67 -31.86
CA ALA A 236 7.27 11.03 -31.41
C ALA A 236 8.62 11.52 -31.92
N CYS A 237 9.67 10.69 -31.84
CA CYS A 237 10.99 11.02 -32.40
C CYS A 237 10.96 11.20 -33.93
N ALA A 238 10.27 10.31 -34.64
CA ALA A 238 10.14 10.40 -36.10
C ALA A 238 9.40 11.67 -36.53
N PHE A 239 8.31 12.03 -35.86
CA PHE A 239 7.52 13.23 -36.15
C PHE A 239 8.27 14.51 -35.74
N THR A 240 9.03 14.47 -34.64
CA THR A 240 9.94 15.56 -34.25
C THR A 240 11.02 15.78 -35.31
N TYR A 241 11.64 14.71 -35.82
CA TYR A 241 12.64 14.80 -36.89
C TYR A 241 12.04 15.31 -38.21
N PHE A 242 10.84 14.84 -38.57
CA PHE A 242 10.13 15.33 -39.76
C PHE A 242 9.83 16.83 -39.66
N THR A 243 9.35 17.27 -38.50
CA THR A 243 9.00 18.67 -38.24
C THR A 243 10.25 19.56 -38.26
N SER A 244 11.38 19.10 -37.68
CA SER A 244 12.63 19.87 -37.68
C SER A 244 13.21 20.07 -39.09
N LYS A 245 13.07 19.06 -39.97
CA LYS A 245 13.54 19.14 -41.36
C LYS A 245 12.62 19.96 -42.27
N HIS A 246 11.31 19.94 -42.02
CA HIS A 246 10.30 20.61 -42.85
C HIS A 246 9.73 21.89 -42.23
N LEU A 247 10.55 22.59 -41.42
CA LEU A 247 10.22 23.80 -40.65
C LEU A 247 9.46 24.90 -41.44
N ALA A 248 9.62 24.95 -42.77
CA ALA A 248 9.04 25.96 -43.67
C ALA A 248 7.65 25.60 -44.24
N SER A 249 7.20 24.34 -44.12
CA SER A 249 5.90 23.90 -44.66
C SER A 249 4.87 23.78 -43.53
N LYS A 250 4.51 24.90 -42.89
CA LYS A 250 3.26 25.01 -42.11
C LYS A 250 2.05 25.01 -43.05
N SER A 251 1.89 23.91 -43.79
CA SER A 251 0.68 23.63 -44.55
C SER A 251 -0.46 23.39 -43.54
N ASN A 252 -1.62 24.01 -43.78
CA ASN A 252 -2.83 23.86 -42.96
C ASN A 252 -3.49 22.47 -43.03
N SER A 253 -2.81 21.49 -43.62
CA SER A 253 -3.27 20.11 -43.71
C SER A 253 -3.50 19.49 -42.32
N ILE A 254 -4.57 18.72 -42.19
CA ILE A 254 -4.92 17.95 -40.98
C ILE A 254 -3.73 17.04 -40.58
N VAL A 255 -3.03 16.47 -41.57
CA VAL A 255 -1.86 15.62 -41.35
C VAL A 255 -0.77 16.39 -40.61
N MET A 256 -0.51 17.63 -41.01
CA MET A 256 0.56 18.43 -40.40
C MET A 256 0.19 18.88 -38.98
N LYS A 257 -1.09 19.07 -38.68
CA LYS A 257 -1.57 19.28 -37.30
C LYS A 257 -1.32 18.06 -36.42
N ILE A 258 -1.59 16.86 -36.92
CA ILE A 258 -1.33 15.61 -36.19
C ILE A 258 0.18 15.45 -35.95
N VAL A 259 1.00 15.61 -36.99
CA VAL A 259 2.46 15.48 -36.87
C VAL A 259 3.02 16.50 -35.86
N SER A 260 2.55 17.75 -35.91
CA SER A 260 2.97 18.79 -34.96
C SER A 260 2.54 18.48 -33.52
N ALA A 261 1.45 17.75 -33.31
CA ALA A 261 0.98 17.38 -31.97
C ALA A 261 1.92 16.39 -31.26
N PHE A 262 2.75 15.64 -32.00
CA PHE A 262 3.77 14.74 -31.42
C PHE A 262 5.19 15.33 -31.46
N ASP A 263 5.36 16.59 -31.88
CA ASP A 263 6.66 17.25 -31.85
C ASP A 263 7.10 17.47 -30.39
N LEU A 264 8.15 16.75 -29.99
CA LEU A 264 8.68 16.81 -28.63
C LEU A 264 9.27 18.17 -28.31
N ASN A 265 9.85 18.87 -29.30
CA ASN A 265 10.49 20.17 -29.06
C ASN A 265 9.44 21.25 -28.81
N SER A 266 8.42 21.34 -29.68
CA SER A 266 7.31 22.28 -29.46
C SER A 266 6.56 21.97 -28.17
N ASN A 267 6.20 20.70 -27.93
CA ASN A 267 5.49 20.31 -26.72
C ASN A 267 6.32 20.56 -25.45
N ALA A 268 7.63 20.34 -25.46
CA ALA A 268 8.49 20.63 -24.32
C ALA A 268 8.63 22.14 -24.08
N ALA A 269 8.76 22.94 -25.15
CA ALA A 269 8.78 24.39 -25.05
C ALA A 269 7.45 24.92 -24.50
N ASP A 270 6.32 24.41 -24.99
CA ASP A 270 4.98 24.77 -24.53
C ASP A 270 4.75 24.34 -23.07
N PHE A 271 5.23 23.15 -22.68
CA PHE A 271 5.12 22.64 -21.31
C PHE A 271 5.89 23.48 -20.28
N ILE A 272 7.04 24.01 -20.66
CA ILE A 272 7.87 24.87 -19.79
C ILE A 272 7.41 26.33 -19.85
N SER A 273 6.71 26.72 -20.90
CA SER A 273 6.21 28.08 -21.07
C SER A 273 5.16 28.42 -20.02
N VAL A 274 5.20 29.66 -19.52
CA VAL A 274 4.15 30.20 -18.64
C VAL A 274 3.22 31.05 -19.49
N GLY A 275 1.96 30.63 -19.59
CA GLY A 275 0.95 31.37 -20.35
C GLY A 275 0.72 32.78 -19.78
N LYS A 276 0.56 33.78 -20.65
CA LYS A 276 0.29 35.17 -20.24
C LYS A 276 -1.00 35.32 -19.43
N ASP A 277 -1.98 34.46 -19.72
CA ASP A 277 -3.29 34.45 -19.07
C ASP A 277 -3.35 33.49 -17.87
N GLU A 278 -2.24 32.96 -17.36
CA GLU A 278 -2.25 32.00 -16.24
C GLU A 278 -2.19 32.67 -14.86
N ILE A 279 -2.83 32.03 -13.86
CA ILE A 279 -2.75 32.48 -12.46
C ILE A 279 -1.52 31.83 -11.83
N LYS A 280 -0.39 32.55 -11.83
CA LYS A 280 0.92 32.01 -11.40
C LYS A 280 0.91 31.38 -10.00
N VAL A 281 0.15 31.95 -9.06
CA VAL A 281 0.06 31.45 -7.67
C VAL A 281 -0.53 30.03 -7.61
N ILE A 282 -1.42 29.66 -8.53
CA ILE A 282 -2.04 28.33 -8.58
C ILE A 282 -0.98 27.24 -8.81
N HIS A 283 0.08 27.52 -9.57
CA HIS A 283 1.14 26.55 -9.79
C HIS A 283 1.89 26.22 -8.49
N GLY A 284 2.15 27.22 -7.64
CA GLY A 284 2.75 27.02 -6.32
C GLY A 284 1.84 26.26 -5.37
N ILE A 285 0.54 26.60 -5.33
CA ILE A 285 -0.46 25.87 -4.54
C ILE A 285 -0.53 24.41 -4.99
N ARG A 286 -0.58 24.16 -6.31
CA ARG A 286 -0.62 22.81 -6.87
C ARG A 286 0.59 21.98 -6.45
N PHE A 287 1.80 22.56 -6.53
CA PHE A 287 3.02 21.89 -6.12
C PHE A 287 2.98 21.52 -4.62
N LEU A 288 2.67 22.48 -3.75
CA LEU A 288 2.59 22.25 -2.31
C LEU A 288 1.53 21.21 -1.96
N THR A 289 0.32 21.32 -2.52
CA THR A 289 -0.74 20.33 -2.32
C THR A 289 -0.30 18.94 -2.78
N ALA A 290 0.34 18.81 -3.95
CA ALA A 290 0.84 17.52 -4.44
C ALA A 290 1.85 16.89 -3.46
N CYS A 291 2.81 17.67 -2.97
CA CYS A 291 3.79 17.21 -1.98
C CYS A 291 3.11 16.75 -0.69
N ILE A 292 2.16 17.53 -0.17
CA ILE A 292 1.41 17.18 1.06
C ILE A 292 0.64 15.88 0.86
N VAL A 293 -0.06 15.70 -0.27
CA VAL A 293 -0.83 14.47 -0.56
C VAL A 293 0.09 13.24 -0.64
N VAL A 294 1.22 13.34 -1.35
CA VAL A 294 2.19 12.25 -1.44
C VAL A 294 2.74 11.90 -0.05
N PHE A 295 3.17 12.91 0.71
CA PHE A 295 3.72 12.72 2.05
C PHE A 295 2.71 12.09 3.01
N LEU A 296 1.46 12.56 2.99
CA LEU A 296 0.35 12.00 3.75
C LEU A 296 0.13 10.52 3.43
N HIS A 297 0.06 10.14 2.16
CA HIS A 297 -0.11 8.73 1.77
C HIS A 297 1.08 7.86 2.20
N VAL A 298 2.31 8.38 2.08
CA VAL A 298 3.50 7.66 2.56
C VAL A 298 3.42 7.43 4.07
N ILE A 299 3.04 8.44 4.85
CA ILE A 299 2.86 8.30 6.31
C ILE A 299 1.79 7.26 6.63
N ILE A 300 0.60 7.36 6.00
CA ILE A 300 -0.51 6.42 6.25
C ILE A 300 -0.08 4.99 5.97
N MET A 301 0.63 4.75 4.86
CA MET A 301 1.13 3.41 4.52
C MET A 301 2.19 2.92 5.51
N ASN A 302 3.15 3.77 5.92
CA ASN A 302 4.17 3.38 6.90
C ASN A 302 3.57 3.08 8.27
N ILE A 303 2.66 3.93 8.76
CA ILE A 303 1.95 3.72 10.02
C ILE A 303 1.15 2.41 9.99
N THR A 304 0.43 2.16 8.89
CA THR A 304 -0.45 0.99 8.81
C THR A 304 0.33 -0.32 8.80
N PHE A 305 1.50 -0.36 8.14
CA PHE A 305 2.18 -1.62 7.82
C PHE A 305 3.49 -1.86 8.59
N ARG A 306 4.14 -0.81 9.11
CA ARG A 306 5.44 -0.93 9.80
C ARG A 306 5.38 -0.65 11.30
N ALA A 307 4.24 -0.22 11.81
CA ALA A 307 4.10 0.10 13.23
C ALA A 307 4.22 -1.15 14.12
N GLY A 308 5.27 -1.18 14.95
CA GLY A 308 5.41 -2.14 16.06
C GLY A 308 4.70 -1.70 17.34
N ASN A 309 4.32 -0.41 17.42
CA ASN A 309 3.73 0.25 18.59
C ASN A 309 2.38 0.88 18.25
N CYS A 310 1.43 0.10 17.73
CA CYS A 310 0.14 0.65 17.29
C CYS A 310 -0.67 1.30 18.42
N LEU A 311 -0.40 0.97 19.70
CA LEU A 311 -1.01 1.67 20.84
C LEU A 311 -0.56 3.14 20.93
N ASP A 312 0.74 3.43 20.82
CA ASP A 312 1.24 4.81 20.81
C ASP A 312 0.63 5.61 19.67
N ILE A 313 0.49 4.97 18.50
CA ILE A 313 -0.10 5.63 17.34
C ILE A 313 -1.58 5.91 17.61
N ASN A 314 -2.31 4.96 18.19
CA ASN A 314 -3.70 5.17 18.60
C ASN A 314 -3.83 6.36 19.57
N ASP A 315 -2.92 6.50 20.53
CA ASP A 315 -2.93 7.64 21.46
C ASP A 315 -2.49 8.94 20.79
N SER A 316 -1.55 8.87 19.86
CA SER A 316 -1.13 10.03 19.07
C SER A 316 -2.25 10.53 18.14
N PHE A 317 -3.10 9.63 17.63
CA PHE A 317 -4.33 9.98 16.91
C PHE A 317 -5.33 10.73 17.80
N LYS A 318 -5.40 10.44 19.11
CA LYS A 318 -6.24 11.21 20.06
C LYS A 318 -5.77 12.64 20.24
N GLN A 319 -4.46 12.88 20.14
CA GLN A 319 -3.86 14.17 20.45
C GLN A 319 -3.68 15.06 19.22
N TYR A 320 -2.70 14.74 18.36
CA TYR A 320 -2.21 15.63 17.29
C TYR A 320 -2.30 15.01 15.89
N LEU A 321 -2.19 13.68 15.75
CA LEU A 321 -2.39 12.98 14.47
C LEU A 321 -3.86 12.91 14.04
N GLY A 322 -4.81 13.31 14.88
CA GLY A 322 -6.22 13.43 14.51
C GLY A 322 -6.41 14.29 13.25
N PHE A 323 -5.61 15.35 13.06
CA PHE A 323 -5.64 16.15 11.83
C PHE A 323 -5.25 15.34 10.58
N LEU A 324 -4.30 14.41 10.68
CA LEU A 324 -3.92 13.55 9.55
C LEU A 324 -5.04 12.57 9.17
N SER A 325 -5.95 12.26 10.11
CA SER A 325 -7.18 11.52 9.82
C SER A 325 -8.21 12.33 9.00
N HIS A 326 -7.95 13.63 8.75
CA HIS A 326 -8.74 14.47 7.83
C HIS A 326 -8.02 14.74 6.50
N GLY A 327 -7.07 13.89 6.12
CA GLY A 327 -6.23 14.10 4.94
C GLY A 327 -6.97 14.36 3.63
N SER A 328 -8.25 13.97 3.51
CA SER A 328 -9.10 14.29 2.37
C SER A 328 -9.34 15.79 2.18
N VAL A 329 -9.27 16.61 3.23
CA VAL A 329 -9.45 18.08 3.14
C VAL A 329 -8.38 18.71 2.25
N VAL A 330 -7.20 18.11 2.17
CA VAL A 330 -6.13 18.56 1.26
C VAL A 330 -6.59 18.46 -0.20
N VAL A 331 -7.42 17.46 -0.54
CA VAL A 331 -7.97 17.27 -1.89
C VAL A 331 -8.98 18.38 -2.26
N ASP A 332 -9.64 19.01 -1.28
CA ASP A 332 -10.58 20.12 -1.54
C ASP A 332 -9.88 21.31 -2.21
N THR A 333 -8.58 21.50 -1.97
CA THR A 333 -7.80 22.50 -2.68
C THR A 333 -7.76 22.24 -4.19
N TYR A 334 -7.72 20.97 -4.63
CA TYR A 334 -7.82 20.61 -6.04
C TYR A 334 -9.20 20.91 -6.61
N PHE A 335 -10.28 20.58 -5.88
CA PHE A 335 -11.64 20.90 -6.33
C PHE A 335 -11.86 22.41 -6.44
N MET A 336 -11.36 23.20 -5.48
CA MET A 336 -11.41 24.67 -5.53
C MET A 336 -10.64 25.21 -6.75
N MET A 337 -9.40 24.76 -6.97
CA MET A 337 -8.62 25.17 -8.13
C MET A 337 -9.32 24.80 -9.44
N SER A 338 -9.92 23.61 -9.50
CA SER A 338 -10.65 23.11 -10.66
C SER A 338 -11.86 23.98 -10.99
N GLY A 339 -12.68 24.34 -10.00
CA GLY A 339 -13.81 25.25 -10.15
C GLY A 339 -13.39 26.65 -10.60
N LEU A 340 -12.33 27.21 -10.02
CA LEU A 340 -11.79 28.51 -10.41
C LEU A 340 -11.33 28.53 -11.88
N LEU A 341 -10.60 27.49 -12.30
CA LEU A 341 -10.12 27.37 -13.69
C LEU A 341 -11.26 27.10 -14.68
N LEU A 342 -12.32 26.39 -14.26
CA LEU A 342 -13.53 26.22 -15.06
C LEU A 342 -14.20 27.57 -15.32
N MET A 343 -14.43 28.37 -14.28
CA MET A 343 -15.03 29.71 -14.44
C MET A 343 -14.19 30.64 -15.32
N LYS A 344 -12.86 30.57 -15.19
CA LYS A 344 -11.94 31.32 -16.06
C LYS A 344 -12.00 30.86 -17.52
N THR A 345 -12.22 29.57 -17.76
CA THR A 345 -12.37 29.02 -19.12
C THR A 345 -13.69 29.47 -19.76
N ILE A 346 -14.74 29.57 -18.96
CA ILE A 346 -16.07 30.03 -19.39
C ILE A 346 -16.04 31.51 -19.84
N LYS A 347 -15.16 32.34 -19.25
CA LYS A 347 -15.05 33.79 -19.53
C LYS A 347 -16.42 34.49 -19.51
N PRO A 348 -17.12 34.49 -18.36
CA PRO A 348 -18.49 34.98 -18.25
C PRO A 348 -18.66 36.42 -18.74
N GLU A 349 -17.61 37.24 -18.65
CA GLU A 349 -17.56 38.62 -19.17
C GLU A 349 -17.76 38.72 -20.70
N THR A 350 -17.46 37.67 -21.45
CA THR A 350 -17.59 37.68 -22.92
C THR A 350 -19.01 37.46 -23.42
N GLY A 351 -19.95 37.07 -22.53
CA GLY A 351 -21.35 36.79 -22.88
C GLY A 351 -21.54 35.64 -23.87
N ARG A 352 -20.48 34.89 -24.22
CA ARG A 352 -20.57 33.78 -25.17
C ARG A 352 -21.37 32.64 -24.56
N THR A 353 -22.31 32.10 -25.33
CA THR A 353 -23.07 30.93 -24.93
C THR A 353 -22.14 29.73 -24.86
N ILE A 354 -22.13 29.05 -23.71
CA ILE A 354 -21.34 27.85 -23.56
C ILE A 354 -22.08 26.66 -24.18
N SER A 355 -21.34 25.75 -24.81
CA SER A 355 -21.82 24.41 -25.17
C SER A 355 -21.40 23.44 -24.07
N PRO A 356 -22.32 23.00 -23.17
CA PRO A 356 -21.97 22.10 -22.09
C PRO A 356 -21.34 20.81 -22.59
N PHE A 357 -21.88 20.25 -23.68
CA PHE A 357 -21.39 19.00 -24.26
C PHE A 357 -19.92 19.11 -24.69
N ASN A 358 -19.56 20.14 -25.46
CA ASN A 358 -18.17 20.30 -25.95
C ASN A 358 -17.20 20.53 -24.80
N MET A 359 -17.58 21.33 -23.79
CA MET A 359 -16.74 21.57 -22.62
C MET A 359 -16.50 20.29 -21.81
N LEU A 360 -17.54 19.49 -21.58
CA LEU A 360 -17.42 18.23 -20.85
C LEU A 360 -16.66 17.18 -21.65
N LEU A 361 -16.82 17.15 -22.97
CA LEU A 361 -16.06 16.26 -23.84
C LEU A 361 -14.56 16.57 -23.80
N HIS A 362 -14.18 17.85 -23.92
CA HIS A 362 -12.78 18.27 -23.79
C HIS A 362 -12.20 17.91 -22.42
N ARG A 363 -12.99 18.09 -21.36
CA ARG A 363 -12.55 17.78 -20.00
C ARG A 363 -12.43 16.28 -19.75
N TYR A 364 -13.36 15.49 -20.27
CA TYR A 364 -13.32 14.03 -20.22
C TYR A 364 -12.03 13.51 -20.87
N PHE A 365 -11.75 13.92 -22.11
CA PHE A 365 -10.54 13.51 -22.79
C PHE A 365 -9.27 13.98 -22.06
N ARG A 366 -9.26 15.17 -21.47
CA ARG A 366 -8.13 15.63 -20.67
C ARG A 366 -7.81 14.71 -19.48
N LEU A 367 -8.83 14.19 -18.80
CA LEU A 367 -8.66 13.36 -17.59
C LEU A 367 -8.42 11.88 -17.93
N ILE A 368 -9.12 11.34 -18.93
CA ILE A 368 -9.17 9.91 -19.20
C ILE A 368 -7.81 9.35 -19.65
N TRP A 369 -7.00 10.10 -20.39
CA TRP A 369 -5.73 9.58 -20.95
C TRP A 369 -4.75 9.15 -19.87
N ILE A 370 -4.52 10.00 -18.86
CA ILE A 370 -3.62 9.69 -17.74
C ILE A 370 -4.23 8.58 -16.87
N PHE A 371 -5.56 8.59 -16.72
CA PHE A 371 -6.26 7.57 -15.96
C PHE A 371 -6.12 6.18 -16.60
N ILE A 372 -6.27 6.04 -17.93
CA ILE A 372 -6.04 4.78 -18.67
C ILE A 372 -4.64 4.23 -18.40
N ILE A 373 -3.60 5.07 -18.50
CA ILE A 373 -2.22 4.64 -18.26
C ILE A 373 -2.06 4.11 -16.83
N THR A 374 -2.64 4.80 -15.84
CA THR A 374 -2.60 4.38 -14.43
C THR A 374 -3.27 3.02 -14.22
N VAL A 375 -4.44 2.81 -14.84
CA VAL A 375 -5.16 1.53 -14.78
C VAL A 375 -4.34 0.41 -15.43
N LEU A 376 -3.77 0.66 -16.62
CA LEU A 376 -2.94 -0.31 -17.34
C LEU A 376 -1.70 -0.71 -16.53
N ILE A 377 -0.98 0.24 -15.94
CA ILE A 377 0.18 -0.02 -15.07
C ILE A 377 -0.24 -0.87 -13.87
N THR A 378 -1.38 -0.55 -13.23
CA THR A 378 -1.88 -1.29 -12.08
C THR A 378 -2.24 -2.73 -12.43
N ILE A 379 -2.89 -2.96 -13.58
CA ILE A 379 -3.30 -4.30 -14.01
C ILE A 379 -2.10 -5.13 -14.49
N THR A 380 -1.18 -4.53 -15.25
CA THR A 380 -0.14 -5.27 -16.01
C THR A 380 1.24 -5.23 -15.37
N ALA A 381 1.71 -4.06 -14.91
CA ALA A 381 3.10 -3.86 -14.47
C ALA A 381 3.30 -4.08 -12.97
N SER A 382 2.29 -3.76 -12.14
CA SER A 382 2.35 -3.87 -10.68
C SER A 382 2.91 -5.22 -10.15
N PRO A 383 2.59 -6.40 -10.73
CA PRO A 383 3.13 -7.67 -10.27
C PRO A 383 4.65 -7.85 -10.46
N TYR A 384 5.27 -7.06 -11.34
CA TYR A 384 6.67 -7.20 -11.74
C TYR A 384 7.57 -6.06 -11.25
N LEU A 385 6.99 -4.91 -10.91
CA LEU A 385 7.76 -3.74 -10.47
C LEU A 385 8.27 -3.87 -9.04
N TYR A 386 7.50 -4.55 -8.18
CA TYR A 386 7.81 -4.66 -6.76
C TYR A 386 7.48 -6.06 -6.24
N HIS A 387 8.31 -6.50 -5.31
CA HIS A 387 8.11 -7.71 -4.53
C HIS A 387 8.30 -7.37 -3.06
N GLY A 388 7.66 -8.13 -2.20
CA GLY A 388 7.77 -7.92 -0.77
C GLY A 388 6.74 -8.71 0.01
N PRO A 389 6.97 -8.84 1.33
CA PRO A 389 6.17 -9.70 2.19
C PRO A 389 4.70 -9.27 2.23
N LEU A 390 4.44 -7.96 2.18
CA LEU A 390 3.08 -7.40 2.21
C LEU A 390 2.55 -7.02 0.82
N TRP A 391 3.37 -7.10 -0.23
CA TRP A 391 2.99 -6.61 -1.56
C TRP A 391 1.73 -7.30 -2.07
N PHE A 392 1.63 -8.61 -1.90
CA PHE A 392 0.46 -9.38 -2.31
C PHE A 392 -0.84 -8.94 -1.62
N LYS A 393 -0.78 -8.56 -0.33
CA LYS A 393 -1.98 -8.10 0.42
C LYS A 393 -2.54 -6.79 -0.12
N PHE A 394 -1.71 -5.95 -0.72
CA PHE A 394 -2.12 -4.65 -1.27
C PHE A 394 -2.28 -4.69 -2.79
N ALA A 395 -1.21 -5.02 -3.51
CA ALA A 395 -1.15 -4.93 -4.96
C ALA A 395 -2.15 -5.86 -5.64
N LYS A 396 -2.32 -7.10 -5.15
CA LYS A 396 -3.32 -8.01 -5.74
C LYS A 396 -4.73 -7.49 -5.52
N VAL A 397 -5.03 -6.98 -4.33
CA VAL A 397 -6.34 -6.41 -4.01
C VAL A 397 -6.65 -5.22 -4.93
N GLU A 398 -5.71 -4.29 -5.10
CA GLU A 398 -5.83 -3.18 -6.05
C GLU A 398 -5.96 -3.66 -7.51
N GLN A 399 -5.14 -4.63 -7.90
CA GLN A 399 -5.14 -5.23 -9.23
C GLN A 399 -6.48 -5.90 -9.56
N ASP A 400 -7.03 -6.70 -8.64
CA ASP A 400 -8.27 -7.46 -8.85
C ASP A 400 -9.47 -6.51 -8.95
N ALA A 401 -9.52 -5.45 -8.14
CA ALA A 401 -10.53 -4.41 -8.30
C ALA A 401 -10.40 -3.69 -9.65
N CYS A 402 -9.17 -3.39 -10.08
CA CYS A 402 -8.95 -2.80 -11.39
C CYS A 402 -9.37 -3.73 -12.54
N LYS A 403 -9.02 -5.02 -12.49
CA LYS A 403 -9.45 -6.01 -13.48
C LYS A 403 -10.97 -6.12 -13.56
N LYS A 404 -11.67 -5.98 -12.43
CA LYS A 404 -13.13 -6.03 -12.35
C LYS A 404 -13.80 -4.76 -12.89
N ASN A 405 -13.32 -3.58 -12.48
CA ASN A 405 -14.03 -2.31 -12.62
C ASN A 405 -13.30 -1.21 -13.43
N TRP A 406 -12.29 -1.56 -14.23
CA TRP A 406 -11.61 -0.60 -15.11
C TRP A 406 -12.59 0.18 -16.01
N TRP A 407 -13.61 -0.49 -16.54
CA TRP A 407 -14.60 0.10 -17.45
C TRP A 407 -15.48 1.12 -16.74
N VAL A 408 -15.85 0.86 -15.47
CA VAL A 408 -16.60 1.81 -14.63
C VAL A 408 -15.77 3.07 -14.40
N GLY A 409 -14.49 2.89 -14.11
CA GLY A 409 -13.55 3.99 -13.98
C GLY A 409 -13.47 4.83 -15.25
N PHE A 410 -13.43 4.20 -16.43
CA PHE A 410 -13.36 4.92 -17.71
C PHE A 410 -14.64 5.71 -18.02
N LEU A 411 -15.79 5.27 -17.52
CA LEU A 411 -17.04 6.03 -17.58
C LEU A 411 -17.12 7.15 -16.54
N MET A 412 -16.09 7.33 -15.70
CA MET A 412 -16.08 8.23 -14.55
C MET A 412 -17.17 7.90 -13.52
N LEU A 413 -17.63 6.64 -13.42
CA LEU A 413 -18.72 6.23 -12.53
C LEU A 413 -18.26 5.47 -11.27
N GLY A 414 -16.95 5.38 -11.04
CA GLY A 414 -16.37 4.58 -9.95
C GLY A 414 -16.87 4.97 -8.55
N ASN A 415 -17.27 6.22 -8.35
CA ASN A 415 -17.77 6.69 -7.05
C ASN A 415 -19.21 6.27 -6.74
N TYR A 416 -19.92 5.66 -7.70
CA TYR A 416 -21.33 5.28 -7.56
C TYR A 416 -21.57 3.79 -7.78
N ILE A 417 -20.79 3.16 -8.66
CA ILE A 417 -20.94 1.74 -9.01
C ILE A 417 -19.82 0.93 -8.35
N ASP A 418 -20.20 -0.08 -7.57
CA ASP A 418 -19.27 -0.98 -6.86
C ASP A 418 -18.13 -0.22 -6.18
N THR A 419 -18.51 0.74 -5.33
CA THR A 419 -17.61 1.62 -4.56
C THR A 419 -16.57 0.83 -3.75
N SER A 420 -16.88 -0.41 -3.38
CA SER A 420 -15.96 -1.31 -2.67
C SER A 420 -14.75 -1.76 -3.49
N ASN A 421 -14.88 -1.80 -4.82
CA ASN A 421 -13.85 -2.27 -5.75
C ASN A 421 -13.50 -1.18 -6.77
N ILE A 422 -13.38 0.08 -6.34
CA ILE A 422 -12.85 1.15 -7.19
C ILE A 422 -11.45 0.75 -7.67
N CYS A 423 -11.20 0.90 -8.97
CA CYS A 423 -9.89 0.66 -9.54
C CYS A 423 -8.92 1.74 -9.06
N ASN A 424 -7.92 1.33 -8.26
CA ASN A 424 -7.00 2.21 -7.57
C ASN A 424 -7.74 3.22 -6.69
N LEU A 425 -7.77 2.91 -5.40
CA LEU A 425 -8.53 3.69 -4.44
C LEU A 425 -8.25 5.20 -4.49
N VAL A 426 -7.00 5.64 -4.63
CA VAL A 426 -6.65 7.07 -4.58
C VAL A 426 -7.20 7.86 -5.77
N THR A 427 -7.79 7.20 -6.77
CA THR A 427 -8.30 7.84 -7.98
C THR A 427 -9.74 8.34 -7.86
N TRP A 428 -10.42 8.10 -6.73
CA TRP A 428 -11.81 8.52 -6.47
C TRP A 428 -12.06 10.01 -6.76
N TYR A 429 -11.04 10.87 -6.59
CA TYR A 429 -11.19 12.30 -6.82
C TYR A 429 -11.35 12.65 -8.30
N VAL A 430 -10.90 11.81 -9.24
CA VAL A 430 -10.97 12.07 -10.69
C VAL A 430 -12.42 12.02 -11.19
N PRO A 431 -13.21 10.95 -10.92
CA PRO A 431 -14.65 10.96 -11.13
C PRO A 431 -15.38 12.10 -10.41
N ALA A 432 -15.01 12.39 -9.15
CA ALA A 432 -15.65 13.45 -8.38
C ALA A 432 -15.43 14.83 -9.04
N ASP A 433 -14.21 15.12 -9.45
CA ASP A 433 -13.86 16.34 -10.17
C ASP A 433 -14.63 16.44 -11.50
N PHE A 434 -14.77 15.34 -12.24
CA PHE A 434 -15.60 15.29 -13.46
C PHE A 434 -17.05 15.69 -13.20
N HIS A 435 -17.69 15.09 -12.20
CA HIS A 435 -19.08 15.36 -11.85
C HIS A 435 -19.29 16.78 -11.33
N LEU A 436 -18.40 17.31 -10.49
CA LEU A 436 -18.48 18.67 -9.99
C LEU A 436 -18.40 19.71 -11.11
N ALA A 437 -17.56 19.48 -12.12
CA ALA A 437 -17.53 20.36 -13.29
C ALA A 437 -18.74 20.17 -14.21
N ALA A 438 -19.29 18.96 -14.33
CA ALA A 438 -20.53 18.71 -15.06
C ALA A 438 -21.68 19.53 -14.45
N VAL A 439 -21.86 19.41 -13.14
CA VAL A 439 -22.87 20.18 -12.39
C VAL A 439 -22.63 21.68 -12.56
N SER A 440 -21.40 22.16 -12.37
CA SER A 440 -21.05 23.58 -12.50
C SER A 440 -21.28 24.14 -13.90
N THR A 441 -20.96 23.36 -14.94
CA THR A 441 -21.17 23.74 -16.36
C THR A 441 -22.67 23.82 -16.69
N ILE A 442 -23.47 22.85 -16.22
CA ILE A 442 -24.93 22.84 -16.41
C ILE A 442 -25.58 24.00 -15.65
N MET A 443 -25.15 24.26 -14.41
CA MET A 443 -25.63 25.39 -13.60
C MET A 443 -25.41 26.71 -14.31
N TYR A 444 -24.20 26.93 -14.83
CA TYR A 444 -23.88 28.15 -15.56
C TYR A 444 -24.65 28.25 -16.89
N TRP A 445 -24.80 27.15 -17.63
CA TRP A 445 -25.61 27.13 -18.86
C TRP A 445 -27.08 27.49 -18.59
N LEU A 446 -27.69 26.94 -17.53
CA LEU A 446 -29.05 27.30 -17.11
C LEU A 446 -29.16 28.78 -16.73
N TYR A 447 -28.14 29.31 -16.04
CA TYR A 447 -28.06 30.73 -15.70
C TYR A 447 -27.99 31.63 -16.95
N GLN A 448 -27.26 31.22 -18.00
CA GLN A 448 -27.23 31.94 -19.27
C GLN A 448 -28.59 31.94 -19.98
N LYS A 449 -29.32 30.83 -19.94
CA LYS A 449 -30.63 30.70 -20.60
C LYS A 449 -31.76 31.39 -19.82
N ASN A 450 -31.75 31.27 -18.49
CA ASN A 450 -32.71 31.90 -17.60
C ASN A 450 -32.04 32.26 -16.26
N ARG A 451 -31.77 33.55 -16.06
CA ARG A 451 -31.09 34.07 -14.86
C ARG A 451 -31.77 33.66 -13.56
N ARG A 452 -33.11 33.75 -13.49
CA ARG A 452 -33.88 33.37 -12.29
C ARG A 452 -33.85 31.86 -12.07
N GLY A 453 -34.05 31.08 -13.14
CA GLY A 453 -33.98 29.63 -13.09
C GLY A 453 -32.61 29.12 -12.62
N GLY A 454 -31.52 29.69 -13.13
CA GLY A 454 -30.17 29.36 -12.68
C GLY A 454 -29.90 29.72 -11.22
N GLN A 455 -30.41 30.86 -10.73
CA GLN A 455 -30.29 31.24 -9.32
C GLN A 455 -31.05 30.29 -8.38
N TYR A 456 -32.28 29.91 -8.71
CA TYR A 456 -33.03 28.93 -7.93
C TYR A 456 -32.34 27.57 -7.92
N PHE A 457 -31.83 27.12 -9.08
CA PHE A 457 -31.10 25.86 -9.17
C PHE A 457 -29.80 25.90 -8.35
N PHE A 458 -29.08 27.02 -8.34
CA PHE A 458 -27.89 27.21 -7.49
C PHE A 458 -28.23 27.11 -6.01
N GLY A 459 -29.29 27.79 -5.56
CA GLY A 459 -29.77 27.70 -4.18
C GLY A 459 -30.18 26.28 -3.80
N LEU A 460 -30.89 25.58 -4.68
CA LEU A 460 -31.27 24.18 -4.49
C LEU A 460 -30.05 23.28 -4.32
N VAL A 461 -29.05 23.38 -5.19
CA VAL A 461 -27.83 22.58 -5.13
C VAL A 461 -27.08 22.82 -3.82
N ILE A 462 -26.98 24.06 -3.33
CA ILE A 462 -26.38 24.38 -2.03
C ILE A 462 -27.13 23.67 -0.90
N ILE A 463 -28.45 23.83 -0.85
CA ILE A 463 -29.29 23.21 0.19
C ILE A 463 -29.12 21.69 0.18
N VAL A 464 -29.19 21.08 -1.00
CA VAL A 464 -29.00 19.63 -1.19
C VAL A 464 -27.59 19.19 -0.76
N SER A 465 -26.55 19.96 -1.08
CA SER A 465 -25.16 19.66 -0.71
C SER A 465 -24.89 19.74 0.79
N LEU A 466 -25.68 20.50 1.56
CA LEU A 466 -25.59 20.58 3.02
C LEU A 466 -26.44 19.50 3.69
N ILE A 467 -27.67 19.31 3.21
CA ILE A 467 -28.64 18.40 3.83
C ILE A 467 -28.29 16.94 3.56
N LEU A 468 -27.94 16.56 2.32
CA LEU A 468 -27.71 15.16 1.98
C LEU A 468 -26.57 14.51 2.78
N PRO A 469 -25.36 15.11 2.90
CA PRO A 469 -24.30 14.53 3.72
C PRO A 469 -24.70 14.43 5.20
N GLY A 470 -25.41 15.44 5.72
CA GLY A 470 -25.91 15.45 7.10
C GLY A 470 -26.92 14.33 7.36
N LEU A 471 -27.92 14.19 6.51
CA LEU A 471 -28.91 13.11 6.57
C LEU A 471 -28.25 11.74 6.44
N ASN A 472 -27.34 11.58 5.47
CA ASN A 472 -26.64 10.32 5.25
C ASN A 472 -25.79 9.93 6.46
N THR A 473 -25.14 10.89 7.10
CA THR A 473 -24.35 10.69 8.33
C THR A 473 -25.26 10.25 9.48
N TYR A 474 -26.40 10.93 9.65
CA TYR A 474 -27.36 10.62 10.71
C TYR A 474 -28.02 9.25 10.54
N LEU A 475 -28.55 8.96 9.35
CA LEU A 475 -29.29 7.72 9.06
C LEU A 475 -28.39 6.48 9.15
N ASN A 476 -27.14 6.59 8.67
CA ASN A 476 -26.20 5.47 8.70
C ASN A 476 -25.35 5.43 9.97
N GLN A 477 -25.66 6.28 10.97
CA GLN A 477 -24.90 6.39 12.22
C GLN A 477 -23.39 6.51 12.00
N LEU A 478 -23.00 7.26 10.97
CA LEU A 478 -21.61 7.47 10.63
C LEU A 478 -21.00 8.49 11.60
N SER A 479 -19.69 8.42 11.78
CA SER A 479 -18.96 9.44 12.51
C SER A 479 -19.09 10.77 11.77
N ALA A 480 -19.38 11.86 12.52
CA ALA A 480 -19.46 13.22 11.96
C ALA A 480 -18.17 13.65 11.26
N ILE A 481 -17.06 12.99 11.60
CA ILE A 481 -15.76 13.15 11.02
C ILE A 481 -15.39 11.84 10.32
N THR A 482 -14.91 11.90 9.07
CA THR A 482 -14.27 10.73 8.45
C THR A 482 -12.93 10.53 9.14
N VAL A 483 -12.83 9.54 10.02
CA VAL A 483 -11.56 9.16 10.64
C VAL A 483 -10.97 8.03 9.81
N PHE A 484 -9.81 8.27 9.18
CA PHE A 484 -8.99 7.18 8.63
C PHE A 484 -8.37 6.36 9.78
N ASP A 485 -9.21 5.63 10.53
CA ASP A 485 -8.74 4.77 11.62
C ASP A 485 -8.09 3.49 11.09
N PHE A 486 -7.42 2.73 11.97
CA PHE A 486 -6.75 1.49 11.56
C PHE A 486 -7.72 0.45 10.97
N ASN A 487 -8.97 0.40 11.43
CA ASN A 487 -9.97 -0.48 10.82
C ASN A 487 -10.38 0.01 9.44
N PHE A 488 -10.45 1.31 9.23
CA PHE A 488 -10.70 1.94 7.97
C PHE A 488 -9.59 1.66 6.99
N VAL A 489 -8.31 1.63 7.39
CA VAL A 489 -7.25 1.22 6.46
C VAL A 489 -7.26 -0.29 6.22
N ASN A 490 -7.50 -1.11 7.26
CA ASN A 490 -7.46 -2.57 7.14
C ASN A 490 -8.70 -3.20 6.46
N LYS A 491 -9.85 -2.55 6.59
CA LYS A 491 -11.12 -2.93 5.98
C LYS A 491 -11.58 -1.87 4.99
N PHE A 492 -10.68 -1.05 4.45
CA PHE A 492 -10.98 0.11 3.61
C PHE A 492 -12.01 -0.20 2.52
N ARG A 493 -11.80 -1.33 1.84
CA ARG A 493 -12.66 -1.81 0.76
C ARG A 493 -13.96 -2.46 1.25
N ILE A 494 -13.96 -3.04 2.45
CA ILE A 494 -15.14 -3.65 3.09
C ILE A 494 -16.05 -2.57 3.71
N ILE A 495 -15.51 -1.49 4.27
CA ILE A 495 -16.31 -0.40 4.84
C ILE A 495 -17.05 0.38 3.75
N LEU A 496 -16.48 0.47 2.54
CA LEU A 496 -17.19 0.97 1.36
C LEU A 496 -18.41 0.11 0.96
N GLN A 497 -18.53 -1.15 1.43
CA GLN A 497 -19.73 -1.98 1.23
C GLN A 497 -20.92 -1.57 2.12
N ARG A 498 -20.67 -0.77 3.18
CA ARG A 498 -21.72 -0.24 4.07
C ARG A 498 -22.09 1.22 3.75
N ARG A 499 -21.54 1.79 2.67
CA ARG A 499 -21.90 3.13 2.19
C ARG A 499 -22.93 3.07 1.07
#